data_AF-A0A1V9FGA3-F1
#
_entry.id   AF-A0A1V9FGA3-F1
#
_cell.length_a   1.000
_cell.length_b   1.000
_cell.length_c   1.000
_cell.angle_alpha   90.00
_cell.angle_beta   90.00
_cell.angle_gamma   90.00
#
_symmetry.space_group_name_H-M   'P 1'
#
loop_
_entity.id
_entity.type
_entity.pdbx_description
1 polymer ?
#
loop_
_entity_poly.entity_id
_entity_poly.type
_entity_poly.pdbx_seq_one_letter_code
_entity_poly.pdbx_strand_id
1 'polypeptide(L)'
;MMNLIFTTILSLFILSSCKMTSDKKAGQKLFSTSYNELKIDSKLYDVVYSNGYFFISQASQKVVVLDTFFRRQQQIEDSINKFPSTIIYKTNDSVILCKYDGNRTGFPETYYLTNDFKLKAFKEKIEYSQMPGELLFEDSLYKIFANRIGQDGFFTYFLEKSTKIIFAIFSYSPRQVLKFQEEYYIICDGRKHDSTNIGVIKIKNPKQLFEITIQQAEKLNILYTHLAASPGKQYEALADTIKKWSFNSYGYLDRYSVPIYTFQKGNELFTIVKNDSSIYLGKHEGNNFQKVQQLFDTAFGIDNIYPMKYKNNTLVIFSSSGGKMSYGQMVDYFDCGFFNIEADKIDLYRLYREHKSKWQ
;
A
#
# COMPACT_ATOMS: atom_id res chain seq x y z
N MET A 1 -58.60 34.53 28.86
CA MET A 1 -58.18 34.75 27.45
C MET A 1 -56.69 35.10 27.32
N MET A 2 -56.10 35.86 28.26
CA MET A 2 -54.67 36.24 28.24
C MET A 2 -53.67 35.07 28.41
N ASN A 3 -54.03 34.00 29.14
CA ASN A 3 -53.16 32.85 29.35
C ASN A 3 -52.97 31.96 28.11
N LEU A 4 -53.93 31.98 27.17
CA LEU A 4 -53.85 31.17 25.95
C LEU A 4 -52.86 31.78 24.95
N ILE A 5 -52.86 33.11 24.83
CA ILE A 5 -51.98 33.84 23.90
C ILE A 5 -50.51 33.71 24.32
N PHE A 6 -50.22 33.74 25.62
CA PHE A 6 -48.85 33.58 26.13
C PHE A 6 -48.31 32.16 25.93
N THR A 7 -49.15 31.12 26.05
CA THR A 7 -48.73 29.74 25.80
C THR A 7 -48.53 29.45 24.31
N THR A 8 -49.31 30.07 23.42
CA THR A 8 -49.13 29.93 21.96
C THR A 8 -47.86 30.64 21.46
N ILE A 9 -47.54 31.84 21.99
CA ILE A 9 -46.32 32.56 21.62
C ILE A 9 -45.06 31.84 22.12
N LEU A 10 -45.09 31.29 23.34
CA LEU A 10 -43.95 30.54 23.90
C LEU A 10 -43.70 29.22 23.17
N SER A 11 -44.74 28.53 22.71
CA SER A 11 -44.60 27.31 21.90
C SER A 11 -44.17 27.58 20.46
N LEU A 12 -44.56 28.72 19.86
CA LEU A 12 -44.00 29.17 18.57
C LEU A 12 -42.52 29.59 18.67
N PHE A 13 -42.09 30.19 19.78
CA PHE A 13 -40.67 30.52 19.99
C PHE A 13 -39.79 29.29 20.18
N ILE A 14 -40.25 28.28 20.92
CA ILE A 14 -39.51 27.02 21.13
C ILE A 14 -39.43 26.20 19.82
N LEU A 15 -40.48 26.21 18.99
CA LEU A 15 -40.46 25.53 17.68
C LEU A 15 -39.65 26.30 16.61
N SER A 16 -39.51 27.62 16.74
CA SER A 16 -38.65 28.43 15.84
C SER A 16 -37.16 28.46 16.23
N SER A 17 -36.81 27.99 17.43
CA SER A 17 -35.43 27.79 17.87
C SER A 17 -34.80 26.47 17.39
N CYS A 18 -35.57 25.62 16.70
CA CYS A 18 -35.06 24.49 15.92
C CYS A 18 -34.92 24.87 14.44
N LYS A 19 -34.33 26.04 14.14
CA LYS A 19 -33.51 26.10 12.93
C LYS A 19 -32.29 25.25 13.22
N MET A 20 -32.33 23.99 12.80
CA MET A 20 -31.10 23.31 12.38
C MET A 20 -30.46 24.23 11.35
N THR A 21 -29.57 25.10 11.82
CA THR A 21 -28.39 25.47 11.06
C THR A 21 -27.72 24.15 10.72
N SER A 22 -28.12 23.57 9.58
CA SER A 22 -27.23 22.76 8.79
C SER A 22 -26.16 23.70 8.23
N ASP A 23 -25.40 24.32 9.15
CA ASP A 23 -24.01 24.56 8.90
C ASP A 23 -23.45 23.15 8.72
N LYS A 24 -23.45 22.69 7.46
CA LYS A 24 -22.29 22.00 6.95
C LYS A 24 -21.12 22.91 7.32
N LYS A 25 -20.59 22.75 8.54
CA LYS A 25 -19.23 23.09 8.86
C LYS A 25 -18.47 22.35 7.77
N ALA A 26 -18.08 23.07 6.73
CA ALA A 26 -17.05 22.64 5.83
C ALA A 26 -15.88 22.40 6.77
N GLY A 27 -15.73 21.16 7.22
CA GLY A 27 -14.69 20.78 8.17
C GLY A 27 -13.40 21.35 7.62
N GLN A 28 -12.71 22.13 8.43
CA GLN A 28 -11.45 22.74 8.02
C GLN A 28 -10.59 21.62 7.43
N LYS A 29 -10.26 21.75 6.13
CA LYS A 29 -9.47 20.74 5.45
C LYS A 29 -8.16 20.58 6.23
N LEU A 30 -7.88 19.38 6.73
CA LEU A 30 -6.66 19.04 7.46
C LEU A 30 -5.43 19.09 6.55
N PHE A 31 -5.64 18.85 5.25
CA PHE A 31 -4.63 18.92 4.21
C PHE A 31 -5.16 19.66 2.99
N SER A 32 -4.34 20.52 2.41
CA SER A 32 -4.55 20.98 1.04
C SER A 32 -4.23 19.84 0.06
N THR A 33 -4.95 19.76 -1.06
CA THR A 33 -4.76 18.72 -2.07
C THR A 33 -4.60 19.29 -3.47
N SER A 34 -3.72 18.68 -4.26
CA SER A 34 -3.61 18.95 -5.69
C SER A 34 -3.44 17.66 -6.50
N TYR A 35 -3.98 17.64 -7.72
CA TYR A 35 -3.86 16.53 -8.66
C TYR A 35 -3.10 17.01 -9.90
N ASN A 36 -2.05 16.30 -10.26
CA ASN A 36 -1.17 16.63 -11.37
C ASN A 36 -1.05 15.42 -12.30
N GLU A 37 -1.47 15.57 -13.55
CA GLU A 37 -1.25 14.55 -14.56
C GLU A 37 0.16 14.67 -15.14
N LEU A 38 0.93 13.58 -15.08
CA LEU A 38 2.28 13.51 -15.65
C LEU A 38 2.19 13.39 -17.17
N LYS A 39 2.87 14.27 -17.91
CA LYS A 39 2.91 14.24 -19.38
C LYS A 39 4.17 13.53 -19.86
N ILE A 40 4.14 12.19 -19.89
CA ILE A 40 5.23 11.36 -20.42
C ILE A 40 4.77 10.69 -21.70
N ASP A 41 5.50 10.85 -22.80
CA ASP A 41 5.10 10.47 -24.17
C ASP A 41 5.18 8.96 -24.50
N SER A 42 5.34 8.08 -23.51
CA SER A 42 5.39 6.63 -23.73
C SER A 42 4.53 5.83 -22.75
N LYS A 43 4.26 4.58 -23.11
CA LYS A 43 3.78 3.56 -22.17
C LYS A 43 4.86 3.27 -21.13
N LEU A 44 4.47 3.18 -19.86
CA LEU A 44 5.33 2.83 -18.74
C LEU A 44 4.95 1.44 -18.21
N TYR A 45 5.88 0.75 -17.54
CA TYR A 45 5.64 -0.57 -16.93
C TYR A 45 5.86 -0.57 -15.41
N ASP A 46 6.91 0.08 -14.92
CA ASP A 46 7.22 0.15 -13.49
C ASP A 46 7.92 1.47 -13.18
N VAL A 47 7.84 1.89 -11.91
CA VAL A 47 8.53 3.07 -11.39
C VAL A 47 9.27 2.71 -10.11
N VAL A 48 10.58 2.95 -10.10
CA VAL A 48 11.45 2.80 -8.94
C VAL A 48 12.09 4.14 -8.63
N TYR A 49 12.04 4.60 -7.38
CA TYR A 49 12.85 5.74 -6.96
C TYR A 49 14.10 5.30 -6.19
N SER A 50 15.25 5.83 -6.60
CA SER A 50 16.52 5.66 -5.88
C SER A 50 17.47 6.83 -6.13
N ASN A 51 18.29 7.18 -5.14
CA ASN A 51 19.38 8.16 -5.26
C ASN A 51 18.98 9.52 -5.88
N GLY A 52 17.77 10.02 -5.65
CA GLY A 52 17.33 11.30 -6.22
C GLY A 52 16.66 11.21 -7.59
N TYR A 53 16.40 10.00 -8.08
CA TYR A 53 15.88 9.79 -9.42
C TYR A 53 14.73 8.79 -9.44
N PHE A 54 13.75 9.04 -10.30
CA PHE A 54 12.71 8.11 -10.70
C PHE A 54 13.19 7.36 -11.94
N PHE A 55 13.37 6.05 -11.81
CA PHE A 55 13.64 5.13 -12.89
C PHE A 55 12.34 4.50 -13.35
N ILE A 56 12.03 4.68 -14.62
CA ILE A 56 10.72 4.40 -15.17
C ILE A 56 10.90 3.46 -16.35
N SER A 57 10.52 2.19 -16.22
CA SER A 57 10.54 1.27 -17.36
C SER A 57 9.41 1.60 -18.33
N GLN A 58 9.67 1.44 -19.63
CA GLN A 58 8.77 1.79 -20.73
C GLN A 58 8.42 0.57 -21.59
N ALA A 59 7.32 0.65 -22.35
CA ALA A 59 6.99 -0.41 -23.32
C ALA A 59 7.95 -0.54 -24.51
N SER A 60 8.76 0.49 -24.74
CA SER A 60 9.93 0.42 -25.62
C SER A 60 11.06 -0.44 -25.06
N GLN A 61 10.87 -1.04 -23.87
CA GLN A 61 11.87 -1.80 -23.12
C GLN A 61 13.08 -0.91 -22.76
N LYS A 62 12.84 0.39 -22.59
CA LYS A 62 13.83 1.38 -22.15
C LYS A 62 13.43 1.92 -20.77
N VAL A 63 14.40 2.49 -20.07
CA VAL A 63 14.21 3.14 -18.78
C VAL A 63 14.38 4.65 -18.98
N VAL A 64 13.35 5.43 -18.66
CA VAL A 64 13.46 6.89 -18.51
C VAL A 64 13.89 7.21 -17.10
N VAL A 65 14.74 8.23 -16.96
CA VAL A 65 15.21 8.69 -15.66
C VAL A 65 14.78 10.13 -15.47
N LEU A 66 14.00 10.40 -14.44
CA LEU A 66 13.60 11.75 -14.05
C LEU A 66 14.28 12.13 -12.73
N ASP A 67 14.73 13.37 -12.60
CA ASP A 67 15.13 13.91 -11.31
C ASP A 67 13.91 14.25 -10.43
N THR A 68 14.19 14.76 -9.24
CA THR A 68 13.16 15.22 -8.30
C THR A 68 12.34 16.43 -8.75
N PHE A 69 12.73 17.10 -9.83
CA PHE A 69 11.97 18.15 -10.50
C PHE A 69 11.27 17.64 -11.77
N PHE A 70 11.22 16.32 -11.95
CA PHE A 70 10.66 15.63 -13.12
C PHE A 70 11.35 15.98 -14.44
N ARG A 71 12.62 16.42 -14.38
CA ARG A 71 13.43 16.69 -15.56
C ARG A 71 14.17 15.43 -15.96
N ARG A 72 14.15 15.14 -17.25
CA ARG A 72 14.77 13.94 -17.83
C ARG A 72 16.29 14.00 -17.74
N GLN A 73 16.91 12.86 -17.40
CA GLN A 73 18.34 12.72 -17.15
C GLN A 73 18.99 11.81 -18.19
N GLN A 74 19.18 12.35 -19.40
CA GLN A 74 19.63 11.57 -20.55
C GLN A 74 20.97 10.85 -20.34
N GLN A 75 21.92 11.47 -19.63
CA GLN A 75 23.21 10.87 -19.35
C GLN A 75 23.11 9.57 -18.55
N ILE A 76 22.17 9.50 -17.60
CA ILE A 76 21.89 8.29 -16.82
C ILE A 76 21.18 7.28 -17.72
N GLU A 77 20.19 7.71 -18.49
CA GLU A 77 19.48 6.83 -19.44
C GLU A 77 20.45 6.14 -20.42
N ASP A 78 21.39 6.88 -20.98
CA ASP A 78 22.38 6.36 -21.93
C ASP A 78 23.31 5.33 -21.28
N SER A 79 23.55 5.44 -19.97
CA SER A 79 24.38 4.50 -19.21
C SER A 79 23.66 3.18 -18.90
N ILE A 80 22.35 3.20 -18.70
CA ILE A 80 21.55 2.03 -18.28
C ILE A 80 20.80 1.36 -19.43
N ASN A 81 20.46 2.07 -20.50
CA ASN A 81 19.70 1.54 -21.64
C ASN A 81 20.55 0.77 -22.66
N LYS A 82 21.55 0.02 -22.19
CA LYS A 82 22.47 -0.75 -23.03
C LYS A 82 21.80 -1.96 -23.71
N PHE A 83 20.70 -2.43 -23.16
CA PHE A 83 19.88 -3.51 -23.69
C PHE A 83 18.39 -3.23 -23.41
N PRO A 84 17.48 -3.89 -24.12
CA PRO A 84 16.06 -3.86 -23.78
C PRO A 84 15.82 -4.45 -22.39
N SER A 85 15.10 -3.74 -21.53
CA SER A 85 14.76 -4.13 -20.16
C SER A 85 13.30 -4.54 -20.02
N THR A 86 13.01 -5.52 -19.16
CA THR A 86 11.66 -6.06 -18.96
C THR A 86 11.04 -5.68 -17.63
N ILE A 87 11.83 -5.65 -16.57
CA ILE A 87 11.37 -5.41 -15.20
C ILE A 87 12.41 -4.51 -14.54
N ILE A 88 11.92 -3.55 -13.74
CA ILE A 88 12.75 -2.77 -12.84
C ILE A 88 12.14 -2.83 -11.45
N TYR A 89 12.97 -3.13 -10.45
CA TYR A 89 12.54 -3.16 -9.05
C TYR A 89 13.66 -2.70 -8.14
N LYS A 90 13.33 -2.45 -6.87
CA LYS A 90 14.31 -2.04 -5.86
C LYS A 90 14.52 -3.18 -4.86
N THR A 91 15.78 -3.51 -4.59
CA THR A 91 16.18 -4.37 -3.48
C THR A 91 17.17 -3.58 -2.63
N ASN A 92 16.82 -3.37 -1.36
CA ASN A 92 17.61 -2.53 -0.44
C ASN A 92 17.87 -1.16 -1.09
N ASP A 93 19.12 -0.71 -1.16
CA ASP A 93 19.50 0.57 -1.79
C ASP A 93 19.86 0.45 -3.28
N SER A 94 19.62 -0.71 -3.90
CA SER A 94 19.97 -0.97 -5.30
C SER A 94 18.75 -1.06 -6.19
N VAL A 95 18.85 -0.44 -7.38
CA VAL A 95 17.88 -0.63 -8.47
C VAL A 95 18.33 -1.85 -9.27
N ILE A 96 17.43 -2.81 -9.44
CA ILE A 96 17.65 -4.01 -10.24
C ILE A 96 16.93 -3.86 -11.57
N LEU A 97 17.66 -4.13 -12.66
CA LEU A 97 17.17 -4.14 -14.03
C LEU A 97 17.28 -5.56 -14.58
N CYS A 98 16.16 -6.08 -15.08
CA CYS A 98 16.10 -7.36 -15.77
C CYS A 98 16.19 -7.12 -17.27
N LYS A 99 17.14 -7.77 -17.94
CA LYS A 99 17.23 -7.77 -19.41
C LYS A 99 16.04 -8.53 -19.99
N TYR A 100 15.35 -7.92 -20.94
CA TYR A 100 14.31 -8.57 -21.72
C TYR A 100 14.94 -9.56 -22.70
N ASP A 101 14.45 -10.79 -22.70
CA ASP A 101 14.79 -11.81 -23.68
C ASP A 101 13.50 -12.50 -24.13
N GLY A 102 13.04 -12.18 -25.34
CA GLY A 102 11.79 -12.71 -25.89
C GLY A 102 11.82 -14.22 -26.17
N ASN A 103 12.99 -14.86 -26.11
CA ASN A 103 13.17 -16.27 -26.45
C ASN A 103 13.47 -17.16 -25.23
N ARG A 104 13.66 -16.58 -24.03
CA ARG A 104 13.95 -17.35 -22.80
C ARG A 104 12.68 -17.62 -21.98
N THR A 105 12.48 -18.88 -21.63
CA THR A 105 11.46 -19.35 -20.68
C THR A 105 11.99 -19.43 -19.24
N GLY A 106 13.06 -18.71 -18.92
CA GLY A 106 13.74 -18.73 -17.62
C GLY A 106 13.89 -17.34 -16.99
N PHE A 107 14.51 -17.29 -15.79
CA PHE A 107 14.74 -16.02 -15.09
C PHE A 107 15.66 -15.10 -15.93
N PRO A 108 15.30 -13.83 -16.16
CA PRO A 108 16.07 -12.93 -17.00
C PRO A 108 17.45 -12.64 -16.39
N GLU A 109 18.42 -12.29 -17.23
CA GLU A 109 19.70 -11.76 -16.75
C GLU A 109 19.45 -10.48 -15.95
N THR A 110 19.89 -10.47 -14.70
CA THR A 110 19.70 -9.35 -13.77
C THR A 110 20.97 -8.53 -13.61
N TYR A 111 20.78 -7.22 -13.50
CA TYR A 111 21.84 -6.25 -13.32
C TYR A 111 21.45 -5.34 -12.17
N TYR A 112 22.38 -5.01 -11.28
CA TYR A 112 22.17 -3.95 -10.31
C TYR A 112 22.84 -2.65 -10.78
N LEU A 113 22.18 -1.55 -10.46
CA LEU A 113 22.67 -0.21 -10.73
C LEU A 113 23.56 0.27 -9.58
N THR A 114 24.80 0.62 -9.88
CA THR A 114 25.73 1.22 -8.92
C THR A 114 25.40 2.69 -8.64
N ASN A 115 25.99 3.26 -7.60
CA ASN A 115 25.84 4.68 -7.26
C ASN A 115 26.34 5.65 -8.34
N ASP A 116 27.27 5.21 -9.21
CA ASP A 116 27.73 5.94 -10.41
C ASP A 116 26.95 5.59 -11.67
N PHE A 117 25.75 5.01 -11.52
CA PHE A 117 24.81 4.64 -12.58
C PHE A 117 25.35 3.64 -13.62
N LYS A 118 26.28 2.75 -13.21
CA LYS A 118 26.76 1.66 -14.07
C LYS A 118 26.00 0.37 -13.77
N LEU A 119 25.70 -0.37 -14.83
CA LEU A 119 25.14 -1.71 -14.70
C LEU A 119 26.23 -2.72 -14.38
N LYS A 120 26.03 -3.48 -13.31
CA LYS A 120 26.86 -4.64 -12.95
C LYS A 120 26.00 -5.88 -12.92
N ALA A 121 26.50 -6.98 -13.51
CA ALA A 121 25.78 -8.25 -13.50
C ALA A 121 25.54 -8.71 -12.06
N PHE A 122 24.29 -9.04 -11.75
CA PHE A 122 23.89 -9.56 -10.46
C PHE A 122 24.16 -11.08 -10.46
N LYS A 123 25.27 -11.49 -9.85
CA LYS A 123 25.73 -12.90 -9.82
C LYS A 123 25.30 -13.67 -8.58
N GLU A 124 24.63 -13.00 -7.65
CA GLU A 124 24.13 -13.68 -6.46
C GLU A 124 23.00 -14.62 -6.86
N LYS A 125 23.08 -15.87 -6.41
CA LYS A 125 21.88 -16.71 -6.36
C LYS A 125 20.91 -15.95 -5.48
N ILE A 126 19.72 -15.67 -5.99
CA ILE A 126 18.59 -15.27 -5.16
C ILE A 126 18.33 -16.48 -4.27
N GLU A 127 18.96 -16.50 -3.10
CA GLU A 127 18.61 -17.46 -2.06
C GLU A 127 17.17 -17.14 -1.71
N TYR A 128 16.27 -18.07 -2.03
CA TYR A 128 14.89 -18.04 -1.55
C TYR A 128 14.84 -18.29 -0.03
N SER A 129 15.81 -17.80 0.75
CA SER A 129 15.72 -17.71 2.20
C SER A 129 14.83 -16.52 2.59
N GLN A 130 13.63 -16.43 2.02
CA GLN A 130 12.61 -15.44 2.38
C GLN A 130 11.77 -15.95 3.54
N MET A 131 12.45 -16.32 4.63
CA MET A 131 11.76 -16.63 5.87
C MET A 131 11.51 -15.36 6.70
N PRO A 132 10.28 -15.14 7.19
CA PRO A 132 9.00 -15.73 6.80
C PRO A 132 8.16 -14.80 5.89
N GLY A 133 8.77 -13.91 5.10
CA GLY A 133 8.06 -13.11 4.10
C GLY A 133 8.59 -11.68 3.95
N GLU A 134 7.76 -10.76 3.48
CA GLU A 134 8.10 -9.35 3.30
C GLU A 134 8.31 -8.68 4.67
N LEU A 135 9.46 -8.04 4.90
CA LEU A 135 9.70 -7.26 6.12
C LEU A 135 8.85 -5.98 6.08
N LEU A 136 7.89 -5.86 6.99
CA LEU A 136 7.00 -4.69 7.07
C LEU A 136 7.46 -3.66 8.09
N PHE A 137 8.15 -4.10 9.15
CA PHE A 137 8.62 -3.21 10.23
C PHE A 137 9.73 -3.86 11.05
N GLU A 138 10.61 -3.04 11.62
CA GLU A 138 11.65 -3.49 12.55
C GLU A 138 11.86 -2.43 13.64
N ASP A 139 11.84 -2.84 14.91
CA ASP A 139 12.26 -2.01 16.05
C ASP A 139 13.33 -2.71 16.89
N SER A 140 13.63 -2.20 18.08
CA SER A 140 14.66 -2.78 18.96
C SER A 140 14.31 -4.19 19.45
N LEU A 141 13.03 -4.57 19.49
CA LEU A 141 12.56 -5.83 20.06
C LEU A 141 12.21 -6.86 18.99
N TYR A 142 11.58 -6.43 17.89
CA TYR A 142 10.99 -7.33 16.90
C TYR A 142 11.46 -7.04 15.47
N LYS A 143 11.54 -8.10 14.67
CA LYS A 143 11.42 -8.02 13.21
C LYS A 143 10.02 -8.50 12.83
N ILE A 144 9.29 -7.69 12.07
CA ILE A 144 7.90 -7.98 11.73
C ILE A 144 7.79 -8.23 10.24
N PHE A 145 7.34 -9.44 9.90
CA PHE A 145 7.22 -9.91 8.52
C PHE A 145 5.79 -10.23 8.19
N ALA A 146 5.45 -10.23 6.91
CA ALA A 146 4.17 -10.72 6.44
C ALA A 146 4.33 -11.75 5.33
N ASN A 147 3.44 -12.75 5.37
CA ASN A 147 3.21 -13.59 4.22
C ASN A 147 2.38 -12.80 3.20
N ARG A 148 3.04 -12.17 2.23
CA ARG A 148 2.39 -11.41 1.17
C ARG A 148 3.02 -11.71 -0.18
N ILE A 149 2.18 -11.98 -1.18
CA ILE A 149 2.54 -12.02 -2.59
C ILE A 149 1.60 -11.06 -3.33
N GLY A 150 2.15 -9.93 -3.78
CA GLY A 150 1.36 -8.90 -4.46
C GLY A 150 0.24 -8.35 -3.59
N GLN A 151 -1.01 -8.66 -3.92
CA GLN A 151 -2.21 -8.17 -3.22
C GLN A 151 -2.82 -9.17 -2.23
N ASP A 152 -2.24 -10.37 -2.12
CA ASP A 152 -2.80 -11.44 -1.31
C ASP A 152 -1.79 -11.87 -0.22
N GLY A 153 -2.30 -12.24 0.95
CA GLY A 153 -1.51 -12.55 2.14
C GLY A 153 -2.38 -12.72 3.38
N PHE A 154 -1.93 -13.50 4.36
CA PHE A 154 -2.82 -13.93 5.46
C PHE A 154 -2.21 -13.89 6.86
N PHE A 155 -0.90 -13.68 6.99
CA PHE A 155 -0.24 -13.66 8.30
C PHE A 155 0.74 -12.53 8.44
N THR A 156 0.82 -12.02 9.66
CA THR A 156 1.90 -11.17 10.16
C THR A 156 2.61 -11.91 11.29
N TYR A 157 3.94 -11.91 11.25
CA TYR A 157 4.83 -12.61 12.16
C TYR A 157 5.70 -11.61 12.92
N PHE A 158 5.73 -11.70 14.23
CA PHE A 158 6.61 -10.92 15.11
C PHE A 158 7.74 -11.83 15.60
N LEU A 159 8.93 -11.70 15.03
CA LEU A 159 10.12 -12.41 15.46
C LEU A 159 10.81 -11.61 16.57
N GLU A 160 10.76 -12.12 17.80
CA GLU A 160 11.49 -11.51 18.93
C GLU A 160 13.01 -11.71 18.73
N LYS A 161 13.76 -10.60 18.68
CA LYS A 161 15.18 -10.62 18.30
C LYS A 161 16.05 -11.39 19.29
N SER A 162 15.74 -11.32 20.59
CA SER A 162 16.50 -11.93 21.68
C SER A 162 16.26 -13.44 21.80
N THR A 163 15.01 -13.87 21.77
CA THR A 163 14.62 -15.27 22.01
C THR A 163 14.48 -16.09 20.73
N LYS A 164 14.34 -15.41 19.56
CA LYS A 164 13.99 -16.00 18.26
C LYS A 164 12.60 -16.67 18.22
N ILE A 165 11.76 -16.41 19.22
CA ILE A 165 10.36 -16.86 19.23
C ILE A 165 9.57 -16.06 18.19
N ILE A 166 8.68 -16.74 17.47
CA ILE A 166 7.79 -16.11 16.49
C ILE A 166 6.37 -16.11 17.05
N PHE A 167 5.77 -14.93 17.06
CA PHE A 167 4.37 -14.75 17.38
C PHE A 167 3.58 -14.42 16.11
N ALA A 168 2.52 -15.16 15.83
CA ALA A 168 1.76 -15.07 14.59
C ALA A 168 0.34 -14.58 14.84
N ILE A 169 -0.15 -13.76 13.90
CA ILE A 169 -1.54 -13.34 13.84
C ILE A 169 -2.05 -13.41 12.40
N PHE A 170 -3.32 -13.74 12.24
CA PHE A 170 -3.99 -13.66 10.96
C PHE A 170 -4.24 -12.19 10.59
N SER A 171 -3.77 -11.79 9.42
CA SER A 171 -3.89 -10.44 8.89
C SER A 171 -4.09 -10.54 7.38
N TYR A 172 -5.23 -10.08 6.88
CA TYR A 172 -5.54 -10.19 5.46
C TYR A 172 -4.84 -9.09 4.66
N SER A 173 -4.01 -9.46 3.69
CA SER A 173 -3.20 -8.56 2.86
C SER A 173 -2.58 -7.40 3.65
N PRO A 174 -1.70 -7.70 4.63
CA PRO A 174 -1.08 -6.67 5.45
C PRO A 174 -0.13 -5.84 4.58
N ARG A 175 -0.33 -4.52 4.56
CA ARG A 175 0.44 -3.58 3.74
C ARG A 175 1.50 -2.82 4.51
N GLN A 176 1.25 -2.57 5.78
CA GLN A 176 2.13 -1.77 6.62
C GLN A 176 2.00 -2.20 8.07
N VAL A 177 3.13 -2.20 8.78
CA VAL A 177 3.15 -2.25 10.23
C VAL A 177 3.85 -1.01 10.74
N LEU A 178 3.31 -0.40 11.79
CA LEU A 178 3.93 0.72 12.48
C LEU A 178 3.67 0.64 13.98
N LYS A 179 4.47 1.38 14.76
CA LYS A 179 4.30 1.53 16.20
C LYS A 179 3.81 2.93 16.53
N PHE A 180 2.72 3.03 17.29
CA PHE A 180 2.13 4.30 17.71
C PHE A 180 1.56 4.16 19.12
N GLN A 181 1.87 5.11 20.01
CA GLN A 181 1.45 5.05 21.43
C GLN A 181 1.70 3.68 22.08
N GLU A 182 2.91 3.14 21.87
CA GLU A 182 3.37 1.83 22.39
C GLU A 182 2.66 0.58 21.85
N GLU A 183 1.70 0.73 20.94
CA GLU A 183 1.00 -0.38 20.29
C GLU A 183 1.49 -0.55 18.84
N TYR A 184 1.43 -1.78 18.31
CA TYR A 184 1.64 -2.05 16.89
C TYR A 184 0.33 -2.01 16.14
N TYR A 185 0.33 -1.39 14.97
CA TYR A 185 -0.80 -1.28 14.07
C TYR A 185 -0.46 -2.03 12.79
N ILE A 186 -1.23 -3.08 12.48
CA ILE A 186 -1.14 -3.81 11.21
C ILE A 186 -2.25 -3.27 10.31
N ILE A 187 -1.87 -2.67 9.19
CA ILE A 187 -2.77 -2.05 8.23
C ILE A 187 -3.02 -3.02 7.09
N CYS A 188 -4.29 -3.35 6.85
CA CYS A 188 -4.72 -4.43 5.97
C CYS A 188 -5.68 -3.92 4.89
N ASP A 189 -5.78 -4.62 3.75
CA ASP A 189 -6.84 -4.34 2.79
C ASP A 189 -8.22 -4.56 3.40
N GLY A 190 -9.16 -3.68 3.06
CA GLY A 190 -10.57 -3.82 3.44
C GLY A 190 -11.24 -4.89 2.59
N ARG A 191 -11.11 -6.18 2.95
CA ARG A 191 -11.92 -7.26 2.38
C ARG A 191 -12.88 -7.83 3.43
N LYS A 192 -14.07 -8.21 2.97
CA LYS A 192 -15.07 -8.88 3.80
C LYS A 192 -14.62 -10.33 4.02
N HIS A 193 -14.25 -10.68 5.25
CA HIS A 193 -13.98 -12.06 5.65
C HIS A 193 -14.90 -12.43 6.82
N ASP A 194 -15.68 -13.51 6.69
CA ASP A 194 -16.53 -14.06 7.76
C ASP A 194 -17.28 -12.99 8.59
N SER A 195 -18.05 -12.15 7.91
CA SER A 195 -18.88 -11.06 8.49
C SER A 195 -18.16 -9.85 9.10
N THR A 196 -16.83 -9.79 9.09
CA THR A 196 -16.06 -8.62 9.57
C THR A 196 -15.16 -8.05 8.47
N ASN A 197 -15.19 -6.73 8.29
CA ASN A 197 -14.23 -6.04 7.42
C ASN A 197 -13.02 -5.67 8.28
N ILE A 198 -11.94 -6.45 8.19
CA ILE A 198 -10.71 -6.18 8.93
C ILE A 198 -9.85 -5.23 8.09
N GLY A 199 -9.74 -3.97 8.50
CA GLY A 199 -8.84 -3.02 7.86
C GLY A 199 -7.61 -2.64 8.71
N VAL A 200 -7.73 -2.78 10.04
CA VAL A 200 -6.67 -2.43 10.98
C VAL A 200 -6.69 -3.41 12.17
N ILE A 201 -5.51 -3.83 12.63
CA ILE A 201 -5.34 -4.70 13.81
C ILE A 201 -4.39 -4.01 14.78
N LYS A 202 -4.79 -3.89 16.05
CA LYS A 202 -3.97 -3.30 17.13
C LYS A 202 -3.41 -4.39 18.03
N ILE A 203 -2.09 -4.38 18.20
CA ILE A 203 -1.37 -5.30 19.08
C ILE A 203 -0.66 -4.52 20.18
N LYS A 204 -1.17 -4.64 21.40
CA LYS A 204 -0.52 -4.09 22.59
C LYS A 204 0.75 -4.86 22.95
N ASN A 205 0.68 -6.19 22.89
CA ASN A 205 1.78 -7.06 23.28
C ASN A 205 1.85 -8.27 22.33
N PRO A 206 2.88 -8.37 21.47
CA PRO A 206 3.05 -9.51 20.58
C PRO A 206 3.13 -10.87 21.29
N LYS A 207 3.55 -10.91 22.57
CA LYS A 207 3.62 -12.15 23.36
C LYS A 207 2.27 -12.77 23.70
N GLN A 208 1.17 -12.04 23.45
CA GLN A 208 -0.19 -12.56 23.62
C GLN A 208 -0.74 -13.21 22.35
N LEU A 209 0.00 -13.15 21.23
CA LEU A 209 -0.37 -13.81 19.99
C LEU A 209 0.03 -15.28 19.99
N PHE A 210 -0.34 -16.00 18.93
CA PHE A 210 -0.09 -17.44 18.84
C PHE A 210 1.39 -17.70 18.57
N GLU A 211 2.06 -18.43 19.47
CA GLU A 211 3.46 -18.80 19.30
C GLU A 211 3.63 -19.92 18.27
N ILE A 212 4.56 -19.74 17.34
CA ILE A 212 4.90 -20.74 16.31
C ILE A 212 6.41 -20.88 16.14
N THR A 213 6.82 -21.98 15.53
CA THR A 213 8.21 -22.19 15.11
C THR A 213 8.48 -21.57 13.74
N ILE A 214 9.76 -21.38 13.44
CA ILE A 214 10.25 -21.01 12.12
C ILE A 214 9.69 -21.96 11.05
N GLN A 215 9.82 -23.27 11.22
CA GLN A 215 9.31 -24.28 10.27
C GLN A 215 7.79 -24.16 10.04
N GLN A 216 7.01 -23.86 11.08
CA GLN A 216 5.58 -23.63 10.94
C GLN A 216 5.28 -22.37 10.12
N ALA A 217 6.01 -21.27 10.34
CA ALA A 217 5.87 -20.05 9.54
C ALA A 217 6.16 -20.29 8.05
N GLU A 218 7.20 -21.06 7.75
CA GLU A 218 7.55 -21.53 6.39
C GLU A 218 6.40 -22.28 5.71
N LYS A 219 5.75 -23.19 6.45
CA LYS A 219 4.66 -24.02 5.92
C LYS A 219 3.36 -23.25 5.79
N LEU A 220 3.08 -22.35 6.72
CA LEU A 220 1.99 -21.39 6.63
C LEU A 220 2.16 -20.46 5.43
N ASN A 221 3.39 -20.06 5.11
CA ASN A 221 3.66 -19.30 3.90
C ASN A 221 3.28 -20.10 2.66
N ILE A 222 3.80 -21.32 2.54
CA ILE A 222 3.54 -22.21 1.39
C ILE A 222 2.04 -22.44 1.19
N LEU A 223 1.27 -22.58 2.29
CA LEU A 223 -0.19 -22.79 2.24
C LEU A 223 -0.91 -21.73 1.42
N TYR A 224 -0.45 -20.47 1.47
CA TYR A 224 -1.13 -19.33 0.88
C TYR A 224 -0.38 -18.68 -0.29
N THR A 225 0.87 -19.08 -0.56
CA THR A 225 1.69 -18.53 -1.65
C THR A 225 1.70 -19.37 -2.93
N HIS A 226 1.34 -20.66 -2.89
CA HIS A 226 1.48 -21.55 -4.04
C HIS A 226 0.23 -22.38 -4.37
N LEU A 227 -0.25 -22.21 -5.61
CA LEU A 227 -1.31 -22.98 -6.28
C LEU A 227 -0.93 -24.42 -6.66
N ALA A 228 0.03 -25.08 -5.99
CA ALA A 228 0.53 -26.39 -6.45
C ALA A 228 0.98 -27.40 -5.37
N ALA A 229 1.14 -27.04 -4.10
CA ALA A 229 1.57 -27.98 -3.07
C ALA A 229 0.76 -27.79 -1.77
N SER A 230 -0.04 -28.78 -1.39
CA SER A 230 -0.67 -28.79 -0.07
C SER A 230 0.44 -29.01 0.98
N PRO A 231 0.65 -28.09 1.93
CA PRO A 231 1.64 -28.28 2.99
C PRO A 231 1.23 -29.38 3.98
N GLY A 232 -0.01 -29.87 3.91
CA GLY A 232 -0.60 -30.89 4.75
C GLY A 232 -1.69 -30.34 5.69
N LYS A 233 -2.73 -31.14 5.94
CA LYS A 233 -3.93 -30.77 6.74
C LYS A 233 -3.61 -30.20 8.13
N GLN A 234 -2.50 -30.60 8.73
CA GLN A 234 -2.06 -30.08 10.04
C GLN A 234 -1.74 -28.58 10.02
N TYR A 235 -1.24 -28.04 8.89
CA TYR A 235 -0.95 -26.61 8.77
C TYR A 235 -2.18 -25.79 8.40
N GLU A 236 -3.16 -26.39 7.71
CA GLU A 236 -4.51 -25.81 7.55
C GLU A 236 -5.19 -25.67 8.92
N ALA A 237 -5.14 -26.71 9.76
CA ALA A 237 -5.68 -26.66 11.12
C ALA A 237 -4.95 -25.63 12.01
N LEU A 238 -3.63 -25.48 11.85
CA LEU A 238 -2.86 -24.44 12.52
C LEU A 238 -3.29 -23.04 12.05
N ALA A 239 -3.43 -22.82 10.74
CA ALA A 239 -3.90 -21.56 10.17
C ALA A 239 -5.28 -21.18 10.70
N ASP A 240 -6.22 -22.14 10.74
CA ASP A 240 -7.55 -21.95 11.31
C ASP A 240 -7.50 -21.62 12.81
N THR A 241 -6.58 -22.24 13.54
CA THR A 241 -6.38 -21.95 14.96
C THR A 241 -5.89 -20.51 15.15
N ILE A 242 -4.84 -20.10 14.44
CA ILE A 242 -4.32 -18.72 14.50
C ILE A 242 -5.44 -17.72 14.16
N LYS A 243 -6.18 -17.97 13.08
CA LYS A 243 -7.30 -17.13 12.65
C LYS A 243 -8.37 -16.99 13.73
N LYS A 244 -8.75 -18.08 14.40
CA LYS A 244 -9.74 -18.05 15.49
C LYS A 244 -9.27 -17.29 16.73
N TRP A 245 -7.97 -17.15 16.95
CA TRP A 245 -7.41 -16.38 18.06
C TRP A 245 -7.15 -14.91 17.71
N SER A 246 -7.29 -14.52 16.44
CA SER A 246 -6.88 -13.20 15.93
C SER A 246 -7.96 -12.10 16.07
N PHE A 247 -9.00 -12.29 16.89
CA PHE A 247 -10.17 -11.40 16.93
C PHE A 247 -10.03 -10.12 17.77
N ASN A 248 -8.94 -9.37 17.56
CA ASN A 248 -8.77 -7.99 18.04
C ASN A 248 -8.56 -7.02 16.87
N SER A 249 -9.37 -7.14 15.81
CA SER A 249 -9.45 -6.10 14.78
C SER A 249 -10.32 -4.95 15.27
N TYR A 250 -9.95 -3.72 14.90
CA TYR A 250 -10.77 -2.54 15.16
C TYR A 250 -10.58 -1.60 13.97
N GLY A 251 -11.59 -0.77 13.69
CA GLY A 251 -11.53 0.08 12.50
C GLY A 251 -11.95 -0.69 11.26
N TYR A 252 -13.16 -0.36 10.81
CA TYR A 252 -13.71 -0.83 9.55
C TYR A 252 -13.21 0.09 8.44
N LEU A 253 -12.54 -0.50 7.45
CA LEU A 253 -12.40 0.16 6.17
C LEU A 253 -13.58 -0.24 5.28
N ASP A 254 -13.92 0.64 4.34
CA ASP A 254 -14.92 0.33 3.31
C ASP A 254 -14.56 -0.98 2.60
N ARG A 255 -15.58 -1.71 2.13
CA ARG A 255 -15.34 -2.91 1.32
C ARG A 255 -14.51 -2.52 0.08
N TYR A 256 -13.53 -3.36 -0.25
CA TYR A 256 -12.59 -3.16 -1.36
C TYR A 256 -11.71 -1.91 -1.24
N SER A 257 -11.56 -1.40 -0.01
CA SER A 257 -10.62 -0.32 0.25
C SER A 257 -9.17 -0.81 0.24
N VAL A 258 -8.29 0.03 -0.27
CA VAL A 258 -6.84 -0.18 -0.27
C VAL A 258 -6.20 0.92 0.57
N PRO A 259 -5.61 0.60 1.75
CA PRO A 259 -4.76 1.54 2.46
C PRO A 259 -3.52 1.87 1.62
N ILE A 260 -3.32 3.17 1.38
CA ILE A 260 -2.18 3.68 0.62
C ILE A 260 -1.00 3.92 1.57
N TYR A 261 -1.22 4.67 2.65
CA TYR A 261 -0.16 4.99 3.60
C TYR A 261 -0.71 5.46 4.93
N THR A 262 -0.16 4.94 6.04
CA THR A 262 -0.45 5.39 7.40
C THR A 262 0.71 6.19 7.95
N PHE A 263 0.41 7.31 8.61
CA PHE A 263 1.40 8.22 9.15
C PHE A 263 0.89 8.97 10.39
N GLN A 264 1.84 9.40 11.21
CA GLN A 264 1.59 10.21 12.41
C GLN A 264 1.69 11.70 12.08
N LYS A 265 0.78 12.51 12.62
CA LYS A 265 0.86 13.97 12.65
C LYS A 265 0.53 14.45 14.06
N GLY A 266 1.53 14.96 14.78
CA GLY A 266 1.40 15.24 16.21
C GLY A 266 1.07 13.97 17.00
N ASN A 267 0.02 14.01 17.81
CA ASN A 267 -0.47 12.87 18.60
C ASN A 267 -1.60 12.10 17.92
N GLU A 268 -1.73 12.23 16.60
CA GLU A 268 -2.81 11.63 15.83
C GLU A 268 -2.22 10.72 14.74
N LEU A 269 -2.97 9.65 14.43
CA LEU A 269 -2.61 8.69 13.40
C LEU A 269 -3.63 8.74 12.26
N PHE A 270 -3.15 8.83 11.04
CA PHE A 270 -3.96 8.96 9.83
C PHE A 270 -3.59 7.90 8.80
N THR A 271 -4.57 7.46 8.00
CA THR A 271 -4.34 6.59 6.83
C THR A 271 -5.00 7.20 5.61
N ILE A 272 -4.25 7.31 4.51
CA ILE A 272 -4.81 7.56 3.18
C ILE A 272 -5.37 6.25 2.66
N VAL A 273 -6.63 6.25 2.25
CA VAL A 273 -7.34 5.06 1.79
C VAL A 273 -7.99 5.35 0.44
N LYS A 274 -7.81 4.43 -0.50
CA LYS A 274 -8.59 4.36 -1.74
C LYS A 274 -9.79 3.45 -1.51
N ASN A 275 -10.97 3.85 -1.93
CA ASN A 275 -12.12 2.95 -2.08
C ASN A 275 -12.61 2.95 -3.55
N ASP A 276 -13.81 2.45 -3.82
CA ASP A 276 -14.31 2.30 -5.19
C ASP A 276 -14.66 3.62 -5.89
N SER A 277 -14.77 4.72 -5.15
CA SER A 277 -15.21 6.02 -5.71
C SER A 277 -14.30 7.20 -5.38
N SER A 278 -13.41 7.07 -4.41
CA SER A 278 -12.62 8.18 -3.90
C SER A 278 -11.30 7.74 -3.27
N ILE A 279 -10.42 8.71 -3.09
CA ILE A 279 -9.29 8.62 -2.16
C ILE A 279 -9.56 9.59 -1.01
N TYR A 280 -9.46 9.10 0.22
CA TYR A 280 -9.78 9.87 1.41
C TYR A 280 -8.74 9.68 2.51
N LEU A 281 -8.72 10.63 3.44
CA LEU A 281 -7.98 10.55 4.69
C LEU A 281 -8.91 10.04 5.78
N GLY A 282 -8.52 8.96 6.44
CA GLY A 282 -9.12 8.50 7.67
C GLY A 282 -8.20 8.71 8.86
N LYS A 283 -8.80 8.85 10.04
CA LYS A 283 -8.14 9.05 11.32
C LYS A 283 -8.43 7.85 12.23
N HIS A 284 -7.41 7.42 12.96
CA HIS A 284 -7.55 6.41 14.00
C HIS A 284 -7.83 7.11 15.33
N GLU A 285 -8.98 6.80 15.95
CA GLU A 285 -9.37 7.35 17.25
C GLU A 285 -9.88 6.23 18.16
N GLY A 286 -9.11 5.90 19.19
CA GLY A 286 -9.43 4.78 20.07
C GLY A 286 -9.58 3.49 19.27
N ASN A 287 -10.75 2.85 19.35
CA ASN A 287 -11.09 1.63 18.62
C ASN A 287 -11.86 1.89 17.31
N ASN A 288 -11.78 3.09 16.75
CA ASN A 288 -12.46 3.46 15.52
C ASN A 288 -11.50 3.96 14.44
N PHE A 289 -11.92 3.76 13.19
CA PHE A 289 -11.35 4.39 12.02
C PHE A 289 -12.43 5.25 11.37
N GLN A 290 -12.19 6.56 11.27
CA GLN A 290 -13.17 7.51 10.77
C GLN A 290 -12.62 8.24 9.55
N LYS A 291 -13.39 8.27 8.46
CA LYS A 291 -13.12 9.18 7.34
C LYS A 291 -13.28 10.63 7.81
N VAL A 292 -12.21 11.40 7.72
CA VAL A 292 -12.17 12.81 8.18
C VAL A 292 -12.07 13.80 7.04
N GLN A 293 -11.56 13.39 5.87
CA GLN A 293 -11.46 14.28 4.72
C GLN A 293 -11.47 13.50 3.40
N GLN A 294 -12.26 13.95 2.42
CA GLN A 294 -12.11 13.53 1.01
C GLN A 294 -10.87 14.21 0.43
N LEU A 295 -9.94 13.44 -0.16
CA LEU A 295 -8.73 14.00 -0.78
C LEU A 295 -8.93 14.20 -2.28
N PHE A 296 -9.48 13.19 -2.96
CA PHE A 296 -9.73 13.18 -4.40
C PHE A 296 -11.04 12.45 -4.72
N ASP A 297 -11.86 13.04 -5.59
CA ASP A 297 -13.11 12.47 -6.10
C ASP A 297 -12.86 11.51 -7.28
N THR A 298 -11.83 10.68 -7.15
CA THR A 298 -11.42 9.72 -8.17
C THR A 298 -10.98 8.43 -7.50
N ALA A 299 -11.41 7.29 -8.04
CA ALA A 299 -10.83 6.00 -7.74
C ALA A 299 -10.20 5.45 -9.02
N PHE A 300 -8.98 4.93 -8.88
CA PHE A 300 -8.26 4.28 -9.97
C PHE A 300 -7.47 3.10 -9.41
N GLY A 301 -6.87 2.30 -10.30
CA GLY A 301 -6.09 1.14 -9.91
C GLY A 301 -4.85 1.58 -9.14
N ILE A 302 -4.71 1.11 -7.89
CA ILE A 302 -3.56 1.41 -7.04
C ILE A 302 -3.08 0.09 -6.47
N ASP A 303 -2.08 -0.47 -7.13
CA ASP A 303 -1.38 -1.67 -6.68
C ASP A 303 0.08 -1.30 -6.37
N ASN A 304 0.91 -2.29 -6.05
CA ASN A 304 2.37 -2.14 -5.85
C ASN A 304 2.76 -0.84 -5.13
N ILE A 305 2.20 -0.67 -3.94
CA ILE A 305 2.36 0.55 -3.14
C ILE A 305 3.63 0.43 -2.31
N TYR A 306 4.52 1.41 -2.40
CA TYR A 306 5.66 1.48 -1.50
C TYR A 306 5.92 2.92 -1.04
N PRO A 307 6.02 3.16 0.28
CA PRO A 307 6.37 4.45 0.83
C PRO A 307 7.88 4.62 0.93
N MET A 308 8.34 5.85 0.85
CA MET A 308 9.73 6.20 1.07
C MET A 308 9.89 7.64 1.56
N LYS A 309 10.96 7.89 2.30
CA LYS A 309 11.30 9.25 2.75
C LYS A 309 12.05 10.01 1.68
N TYR A 310 11.64 11.25 1.43
CA TYR A 310 12.25 12.15 0.48
C TYR A 310 12.36 13.54 1.12
N LYS A 311 13.58 13.94 1.48
CA LYS A 311 13.81 15.15 2.29
C LYS A 311 12.95 15.11 3.56
N ASN A 312 12.11 16.12 3.79
CA ASN A 312 11.17 16.19 4.90
C ASN A 312 9.78 15.63 4.57
N ASN A 313 9.60 15.07 3.38
CA ASN A 313 8.33 14.56 2.86
C ASN A 313 8.33 13.03 2.83
N THR A 314 7.14 12.45 2.68
CA THR A 314 6.99 11.06 2.26
C THR A 314 6.50 11.02 0.81
N LEU A 315 7.18 10.23 -0.03
CA LEU A 315 6.65 9.82 -1.33
C LEU A 315 6.04 8.42 -1.19
N VAL A 316 4.81 8.24 -1.68
CA VAL A 316 4.16 6.93 -1.73
C VAL A 316 3.92 6.60 -3.19
N ILE A 317 4.76 5.73 -3.74
CA ILE A 317 4.71 5.36 -5.15
C ILE A 317 3.72 4.21 -5.32
N PHE A 318 2.98 4.23 -6.43
CA PHE A 318 2.05 3.17 -6.81
C PHE A 318 2.18 2.83 -8.29
N SER A 319 1.83 1.59 -8.64
CA SER A 319 1.63 1.18 -10.02
C SER A 319 0.54 0.12 -10.11
N SER A 320 -0.22 0.12 -11.21
CA SER A 320 -1.26 -0.86 -11.52
C SER A 320 -1.27 -1.06 -13.03
N SER A 321 -1.42 -2.31 -13.46
CA SER A 321 -1.44 -2.66 -14.87
C SER A 321 -2.26 -3.93 -15.07
N GLY A 322 -2.88 -4.07 -16.24
CA GLY A 322 -3.64 -5.27 -16.58
C GLY A 322 -4.49 -5.09 -17.83
N GLY A 323 -5.35 -6.06 -18.10
CA GLY A 323 -6.39 -5.97 -19.12
C GLY A 323 -7.71 -5.46 -18.52
N LYS A 324 -8.43 -4.62 -19.25
CA LYS A 324 -9.81 -4.23 -18.92
C LYS A 324 -10.65 -4.08 -20.18
N MET A 325 -11.97 -4.16 -20.03
CA MET A 325 -12.87 -3.78 -21.12
C MET A 325 -12.99 -2.25 -21.20
N SER A 326 -12.75 -1.69 -22.39
CA SER A 326 -12.93 -0.28 -22.70
C SER A 326 -13.61 -0.18 -24.07
N TYR A 327 -14.77 0.48 -24.12
CA TYR A 327 -15.59 0.61 -25.34
C TYR A 327 -15.84 -0.72 -26.07
N GLY A 328 -16.10 -1.80 -25.32
CA GLY A 328 -16.37 -3.13 -25.89
C GLY A 328 -15.14 -3.88 -26.40
N GLN A 329 -13.93 -3.36 -26.19
CA GLN A 329 -12.67 -4.02 -26.55
C GLN A 329 -11.82 -4.30 -25.31
N MET A 330 -11.08 -5.42 -25.33
CA MET A 330 -10.03 -5.64 -24.33
C MET A 330 -8.89 -4.66 -24.61
N VAL A 331 -8.62 -3.79 -23.64
CA VAL A 331 -7.48 -2.88 -23.64
C VAL A 331 -6.57 -3.21 -22.49
N ASP A 332 -5.27 -3.12 -22.74
CA ASP A 332 -4.29 -3.15 -21.68
C ASP A 332 -4.18 -1.72 -21.12
N TYR A 333 -4.26 -1.58 -19.80
CA TYR A 333 -4.09 -0.30 -19.13
C TYR A 333 -2.84 -0.27 -18.28
N PHE A 334 -2.36 0.94 -18.04
CA PHE A 334 -1.29 1.22 -17.11
C PHE A 334 -1.62 2.49 -16.32
N ASP A 335 -1.40 2.43 -15.02
CA ASP A 335 -1.69 3.49 -14.07
C ASP A 335 -0.56 3.56 -13.04
N CYS A 336 0.20 4.64 -13.01
CA CYS A 336 1.24 4.82 -11.99
C CYS A 336 1.33 6.25 -11.51
N GLY A 337 2.06 6.44 -10.43
CA GLY A 337 2.25 7.75 -9.89
C GLY A 337 2.80 7.71 -8.48
N PHE A 338 2.66 8.83 -7.79
CA PHE A 338 2.99 8.90 -6.38
C PHE A 338 2.18 9.98 -5.66
N PHE A 339 1.99 9.76 -4.37
CA PHE A 339 1.56 10.78 -3.43
C PHE A 339 2.81 11.46 -2.85
N ASN A 340 2.88 12.78 -2.89
CA ASN A 340 3.83 13.57 -2.11
C ASN A 340 3.09 14.11 -0.87
N ILE A 341 3.49 13.61 0.29
CA ILE A 341 2.85 13.89 1.58
C ILE A 341 3.78 14.79 2.39
N GLU A 342 3.31 16.00 2.63
CA GLU A 342 3.97 17.05 3.40
C GLU A 342 3.22 17.27 4.74
N ALA A 343 3.66 18.25 5.54
CA ALA A 343 3.08 18.51 6.85
C ALA A 343 1.57 18.86 6.80
N ASP A 344 1.15 19.57 5.77
CA ASP A 344 -0.19 20.14 5.58
C ASP A 344 -0.71 20.04 4.14
N LYS A 345 0.00 19.30 3.27
CA LYS A 345 -0.33 19.12 1.86
C LYS A 345 -0.17 17.68 1.40
N ILE A 346 -1.08 17.23 0.55
CA ILE A 346 -1.02 15.93 -0.14
C ILE A 346 -1.21 16.17 -1.63
N ASP A 347 -0.15 16.00 -2.41
CA ASP A 347 -0.20 16.09 -3.86
C ASP A 347 -0.22 14.70 -4.48
N LEU A 348 -1.07 14.50 -5.48
CA LEU A 348 -1.09 13.29 -6.30
C LEU A 348 -0.54 13.61 -7.69
N TYR A 349 0.49 12.88 -8.08
CA TYR A 349 1.05 12.91 -9.44
C TYR A 349 0.74 11.57 -10.09
N ARG A 350 0.00 11.56 -11.19
CA ARG A 350 -0.49 10.34 -11.83
C ARG A 350 -0.24 10.35 -13.33
N LEU A 351 0.11 9.20 -13.89
CA LEU A 351 0.09 8.91 -15.31
C LEU A 351 -0.90 7.76 -15.55
N TYR A 352 -1.85 7.98 -16.45
CA TYR A 352 -2.78 6.95 -16.90
C TYR A 352 -2.72 6.77 -18.42
N ARG A 353 -2.65 5.53 -18.91
CA ARG A 353 -2.74 5.22 -20.35
C ARG A 353 -3.46 3.90 -20.62
N GLU A 354 -4.26 3.87 -21.68
CA GLU A 354 -4.88 2.66 -22.25
C GLU A 354 -4.29 2.34 -23.63
N HIS A 355 -4.32 1.07 -24.03
CA HIS A 355 -3.98 0.67 -25.39
C HIS A 355 -4.68 -0.61 -25.83
N LYS A 356 -4.85 -0.78 -27.14
CA LYS A 356 -5.32 -2.04 -27.70
C LYS A 356 -4.41 -3.19 -27.27
N SER A 357 -5.02 -4.25 -26.74
CA SER A 357 -4.29 -5.43 -26.29
C SER A 357 -3.60 -6.11 -27.47
N LYS A 358 -2.39 -6.67 -27.24
CA LYS A 358 -1.65 -7.44 -28.26
C LYS A 358 -2.30 -8.78 -28.63
N TRP A 359 -3.31 -9.20 -27.87
CA TRP A 359 -4.00 -10.48 -28.02
C TRP A 359 -5.28 -10.39 -28.86
N GLN A 360 -5.38 -9.35 -29.70
CA GLN A 360 -6.32 -9.21 -30.81
C GLN A 360 -5.55 -9.40 -32.11
#